data_AF-A0AAN8ZRK8-F1
#
_entry.id   AF-A0AAN8ZRK8-F1
#
_cell.length_a   1.000
_cell.length_b   1.000
_cell.length_c   1.000
_cell.angle_alpha   90.00
_cell.angle_beta   90.00
_cell.angle_gamma   90.00
#
_symmetry.space_group_name_H-M   'P 1'
#
loop_
_entity.id
_entity.type
_entity.pdbx_description
1 polymer ?
#
loop_
_entity_poly.entity_id
_entity_poly.type
_entity_poly.pdbx_seq_one_letter_code
_entity_poly.pdbx_strand_id
1 'polypeptide(L)'
;MDRFLSRGKRSLSIGEETKPKKSHVVNYKEEEQVNRDQEASTNGKQAQRFSELMDIDLDFPEINASALSLKKISRENLDLDYGILFPRRIADNLVRILEEEVDYFTGEMARLHVFGKWHDIPRKQATYGDPGLTYKYSGKVTPARPWPRSLGAIRDLVTRVTGYAFNFVLVNRYKDGNDKMGEHKDDEKELDSCTPIASVSLGQPRDFYFKHQDSKAPLKRNIDKVNMVLEHGSLLLMNSPTNKFWYHALPPRKSALGVRINLTFRKVLKK
;
A
#
# COMPACT_ATOMS: atom_id res chain seq x y z
N MET A 1 -68.48 35.67 -9.39
CA MET A 1 -69.34 36.76 -9.91
C MET A 1 -68.45 37.98 -9.98
N ASP A 2 -67.81 38.18 -11.14
CA ASP A 2 -68.23 39.15 -12.19
C ASP A 2 -67.91 40.60 -11.73
N ARG A 3 -67.26 41.51 -12.47
CA ARG A 3 -66.76 41.61 -13.85
C ARG A 3 -65.99 42.96 -13.97
N PHE A 4 -65.03 43.03 -14.91
CA PHE A 4 -64.80 44.12 -15.89
C PHE A 4 -64.16 45.46 -15.46
N LEU A 5 -62.97 45.78 -16.01
CA LEU A 5 -62.64 46.83 -17.05
C LEU A 5 -62.00 48.08 -16.39
N SER A 6 -61.07 48.86 -16.95
CA SER A 6 -60.69 49.13 -18.35
C SER A 6 -59.33 49.86 -18.43
N ARG A 7 -58.58 49.54 -19.51
CA ARG A 7 -57.64 50.31 -20.37
C ARG A 7 -57.12 51.71 -19.95
N GLY A 8 -55.83 51.92 -20.22
CA GLY A 8 -55.22 53.23 -20.56
C GLY A 8 -53.81 53.11 -21.16
N LYS A 9 -53.67 53.43 -22.46
CA LYS A 9 -52.42 53.44 -23.27
C LYS A 9 -51.50 54.62 -22.93
N ARG A 10 -50.17 54.45 -23.03
CA ARG A 10 -49.14 55.47 -23.43
C ARG A 10 -47.94 54.71 -24.02
N SER A 11 -47.75 54.70 -25.33
CA SER A 11 -46.98 55.64 -26.18
C SER A 11 -45.46 55.46 -26.05
N LEU A 12 -44.86 55.03 -27.16
CA LEU A 12 -43.43 54.85 -27.42
C LEU A 12 -42.65 56.18 -27.33
N SER A 13 -41.44 56.12 -26.77
CA SER A 13 -40.32 56.99 -27.13
C SER A 13 -39.06 56.17 -27.32
N ILE A 14 -38.37 56.45 -28.42
CA ILE A 14 -37.18 55.79 -28.95
C ILE A 14 -35.94 56.46 -28.36
N GLY A 15 -34.90 55.67 -28.09
CA GLY A 15 -33.50 56.09 -28.27
C GLY A 15 -32.66 56.24 -27.01
N GLU A 16 -31.89 55.20 -26.67
CA GLU A 16 -30.51 55.36 -26.19
C GLU A 16 -29.68 54.12 -26.58
N GLU A 17 -28.69 54.34 -27.44
CA GLU A 17 -27.75 53.33 -27.94
C GLU A 17 -26.86 52.81 -26.79
N THR A 18 -26.87 51.49 -26.57
CA THR A 18 -25.92 50.82 -25.68
C THR A 18 -24.65 50.45 -26.47
N LYS A 19 -23.50 50.99 -26.05
CA LYS A 19 -22.18 50.63 -26.57
C LYS A 19 -21.91 49.12 -26.36
N PRO A 20 -21.26 48.42 -27.30
CA PRO A 20 -21.00 46.99 -27.17
C PRO A 20 -19.95 46.74 -26.07
N LYS A 21 -20.24 45.80 -25.17
CA LYS A 21 -19.26 45.23 -24.22
C LYS A 21 -18.15 44.54 -25.02
N LYS A 22 -16.89 44.92 -24.77
CA LYS A 22 -15.71 44.18 -25.25
C LYS A 22 -15.81 42.74 -24.77
N SER A 23 -15.96 41.80 -25.69
CA SER A 23 -15.76 40.37 -25.44
C SER A 23 -14.31 40.15 -25.03
N HIS A 24 -14.09 39.60 -23.83
CA HIS A 24 -12.82 38.98 -23.50
C HIS A 24 -12.68 37.74 -24.38
N VAL A 25 -11.87 37.84 -25.42
CA VAL A 25 -11.38 36.67 -26.16
C VAL A 25 -10.40 35.98 -25.23
N VAL A 26 -10.85 34.93 -24.54
CA VAL A 26 -9.97 34.02 -23.81
C VAL A 26 -9.06 33.37 -24.85
N ASN A 27 -7.75 33.64 -24.75
CA ASN A 27 -6.77 33.16 -25.70
C ASN A 27 -6.41 31.71 -25.35
N TYR A 28 -7.27 30.77 -25.75
CA TYR A 28 -7.16 29.33 -25.44
C TYR A 28 -5.78 28.72 -25.80
N LYS A 29 -5.04 29.33 -26.74
CA LYS A 29 -3.70 28.87 -27.13
C LYS A 29 -2.62 29.19 -26.10
N GLU A 30 -2.74 30.30 -25.36
CA GLU A 30 -1.77 30.66 -24.31
C GLU A 30 -1.99 29.80 -23.06
N GLU A 31 -3.24 29.50 -22.70
CA GLU A 31 -3.55 28.58 -21.59
C GLU A 31 -3.09 27.13 -21.88
N GLU A 32 -3.25 26.65 -23.11
CA GLU A 32 -2.74 25.32 -23.51
C GLU A 32 -1.21 25.25 -23.52
N GLN A 33 -0.52 26.34 -23.87
CA GLN A 33 0.94 26.41 -23.85
C GLN A 33 1.45 26.43 -22.40
N VAL A 34 0.83 27.25 -21.54
CA VAL A 34 1.15 27.33 -20.11
C VAL A 34 0.89 25.99 -19.40
N ASN A 35 -0.21 25.29 -19.73
CA ASN A 35 -0.48 23.97 -19.18
C ASN A 35 0.54 22.92 -19.65
N ARG A 36 0.94 22.95 -20.93
CA ARG A 36 2.00 22.06 -21.46
C ARG A 36 3.36 22.34 -20.83
N ASP A 37 3.70 23.60 -20.62
CA ASP A 37 4.97 24.00 -20.01
C ASP A 37 4.98 23.68 -18.50
N GLN A 38 3.83 23.77 -17.82
CA GLN A 38 3.67 23.32 -16.43
C GLN A 38 3.73 21.79 -16.32
N GLU A 39 3.10 21.04 -17.23
CA GLU A 39 3.18 19.57 -17.27
C GLU A 39 4.60 19.10 -17.59
N ALA A 40 5.30 19.73 -18.54
CA ALA A 40 6.68 19.43 -18.89
C ALA A 40 7.65 19.77 -17.74
N SER A 41 7.45 20.89 -17.04
CA SER A 41 8.22 21.27 -15.86
C SER A 41 8.00 20.31 -14.67
N THR A 42 6.75 19.86 -14.49
CA THR A 42 6.40 18.88 -13.43
C THR A 42 7.00 17.51 -13.74
N ASN A 43 6.89 17.05 -14.99
CA ASN A 43 7.51 15.80 -15.45
C ASN A 43 9.04 15.85 -15.38
N GLY A 44 9.67 16.99 -15.72
CA GLY A 44 11.12 17.18 -15.60
C GLY A 44 11.60 17.12 -14.14
N LYS A 45 10.89 17.77 -13.21
CA LYS A 45 11.20 17.70 -11.78
C LYS A 45 10.97 16.31 -11.18
N GLN A 46 9.93 15.60 -11.63
CA GLN A 46 9.65 14.23 -11.20
C GLN A 46 10.71 13.25 -11.72
N ALA A 47 11.14 13.38 -12.98
CA ALA A 47 12.22 12.57 -13.54
C ALA A 47 13.57 12.84 -12.85
N GLN A 48 13.88 14.11 -12.55
CA GLN A 48 15.10 14.49 -11.84
C GLN A 48 15.10 13.95 -10.40
N ARG A 49 13.99 14.08 -9.68
CA ARG A 49 13.82 13.52 -8.33
C ARG A 49 13.92 12.00 -8.31
N PHE A 50 13.33 11.33 -9.31
CA PHE A 50 13.45 9.88 -9.46
C PHE A 50 14.91 9.48 -9.73
N SER A 51 15.65 10.24 -10.55
CA SER A 51 17.07 10.00 -10.80
C SER A 51 17.93 10.15 -9.54
N GLU A 52 17.68 11.18 -8.71
CA GLU A 52 18.38 11.36 -7.42
C GLU A 52 18.07 10.23 -6.42
N LEU A 53 16.87 9.65 -6.49
CA LEU A 53 16.50 8.48 -5.69
C LEU A 53 17.19 7.18 -6.19
N MET A 54 17.59 7.12 -7.46
CA MET A 54 18.36 5.99 -8.02
C MET A 54 19.84 5.98 -7.63
N ASP A 55 20.37 7.10 -7.12
CA ASP A 55 21.73 7.23 -6.57
C ASP A 55 21.87 6.71 -5.13
N ILE A 56 20.76 6.28 -4.50
CA ILE A 56 20.81 5.64 -3.18
C ILE A 56 21.44 4.25 -3.34
N ASP A 57 22.47 3.98 -2.55
CA ASP A 57 23.11 2.66 -2.51
C ASP A 57 22.16 1.60 -1.94
N LEU A 58 21.63 0.78 -2.84
CA LEU A 58 20.68 -0.30 -2.55
C LEU A 58 21.39 -1.62 -2.17
N ASP A 59 22.72 -1.65 -2.10
CA ASP A 59 23.44 -2.82 -1.59
C ASP A 59 23.43 -2.87 -0.05
N PHE A 60 23.03 -1.75 0.58
CA PHE A 60 22.92 -1.55 2.03
C PHE A 60 24.22 -1.89 2.77
N PRO A 61 25.38 -1.33 2.40
CA PRO A 61 26.67 -1.68 3.00
C PRO A 61 26.75 -1.39 4.50
N GLU A 62 25.96 -0.44 4.98
CA GLU A 62 25.89 -0.07 6.41
C GLU A 62 25.15 -1.12 7.27
N ILE A 63 24.39 -2.03 6.66
CA ILE A 63 23.61 -3.04 7.39
C ILE A 63 24.44 -4.30 7.54
N ASN A 64 25.02 -4.46 8.74
CA ASN A 64 25.72 -5.69 9.10
C ASN A 64 24.74 -6.80 9.48
N ALA A 65 24.57 -7.76 8.56
CA ALA A 65 23.71 -8.93 8.75
C ALA A 65 24.02 -9.73 10.02
N SER A 66 25.29 -9.90 10.37
CA SER A 66 25.69 -10.71 11.54
C SER A 66 25.46 -10.00 12.87
N ALA A 67 25.24 -8.69 12.85
CA ALA A 67 24.96 -7.88 14.04
C ALA A 67 23.46 -7.73 14.32
N LEU A 68 22.58 -8.18 13.41
CA LEU A 68 21.15 -8.08 13.58
C LEU A 68 20.67 -9.03 14.68
N SER A 69 20.15 -8.45 15.78
CA SER A 69 19.53 -9.21 16.85
C SER A 69 18.01 -9.20 16.68
N LEU A 70 17.45 -10.35 16.30
CA LEU A 70 16.00 -10.55 16.26
C LEU A 70 15.53 -11.11 17.60
N LYS A 71 14.56 -10.43 18.21
CA LYS A 71 13.92 -10.87 19.44
C LYS A 71 12.94 -12.00 19.14
N LYS A 72 13.14 -13.15 19.78
CA LYS A 72 12.19 -14.26 19.76
C LYS A 72 10.91 -13.91 20.53
N ILE A 73 9.76 -14.18 19.93
CA ILE A 73 8.45 -14.08 20.58
C ILE A 73 7.72 -15.40 20.35
N SER A 74 7.49 -16.15 21.42
CA SER A 74 6.85 -17.46 21.35
C SER A 74 5.65 -17.61 22.27
N ARG A 75 4.65 -18.34 21.81
CA ARG A 75 3.48 -18.85 22.55
C ARG A 75 3.13 -20.24 22.02
N GLU A 76 2.07 -20.85 22.52
CA GLU A 76 1.50 -22.07 21.93
C GLU A 76 1.33 -21.90 20.42
N ASN A 77 2.08 -22.68 19.63
CA ASN A 77 2.06 -22.66 18.17
C ASN A 77 2.32 -21.28 17.52
N LEU A 78 2.88 -20.33 18.26
CA LEU A 78 3.32 -19.03 17.77
C LEU A 78 4.83 -18.96 17.85
N ASP A 79 5.47 -18.74 16.72
CA ASP A 79 6.91 -18.57 16.60
C ASP A 79 7.20 -17.37 15.70
N LEU A 80 7.71 -16.30 16.30
CA LEU A 80 8.05 -15.05 15.63
C LEU A 80 9.47 -14.61 15.97
N ASP A 81 10.15 -14.02 15.00
CA ASP A 81 11.39 -13.26 15.22
C ASP A 81 11.16 -11.81 14.80
N TYR A 82 11.48 -10.85 15.66
CA TYR A 82 11.20 -9.43 15.41
C TYR A 82 12.39 -8.53 15.74
N GLY A 83 12.71 -7.57 14.87
CA GLY A 83 13.76 -6.59 15.12
C GLY A 83 13.72 -5.42 14.14
N ILE A 84 14.63 -4.45 14.33
CA ILE A 84 14.82 -3.34 13.39
C ILE A 84 15.89 -3.74 12.39
N LEU A 85 15.49 -3.91 11.12
CA LEU A 85 16.38 -4.27 10.02
C LEU A 85 17.02 -3.03 9.41
N PHE A 86 16.22 -1.99 9.15
CA PHE A 86 16.68 -0.77 8.48
C PHE A 86 16.84 0.36 9.51
N PRO A 87 18.06 0.94 9.64
CA PRO A 87 18.24 2.21 10.32
C PRO A 87 17.30 3.28 9.76
N ARG A 88 16.83 4.18 10.62
CA ARG A 88 15.80 5.19 10.27
C ARG A 88 16.09 5.92 8.97
N ARG A 89 17.32 6.38 8.76
CA ARG A 89 17.74 7.10 7.53
C ARG A 89 17.53 6.26 6.27
N ILE A 90 17.93 4.99 6.29
CA ILE A 90 17.74 4.07 5.15
C ILE A 90 16.25 3.79 4.95
N ALA A 91 15.52 3.56 6.05
CA ALA A 91 14.09 3.30 5.99
C ALA A 91 13.31 4.51 5.42
N ASP A 92 13.67 5.75 5.78
CA ASP A 92 13.08 6.99 5.23
C ASP A 92 13.32 7.11 3.72
N ASN A 93 14.52 6.76 3.26
CA ASN A 93 14.86 6.71 1.83
C ASN A 93 14.00 5.67 1.10
N LEU A 94 13.88 4.46 1.65
CA LEU A 94 13.08 3.40 1.06
C LEU A 94 11.61 3.77 0.94
N VAL A 95 11.02 4.46 1.93
CA VAL A 95 9.63 4.97 1.80
C VAL A 95 9.50 5.88 0.58
N ARG A 96 10.44 6.80 0.37
CA ARG A 96 10.39 7.74 -0.77
C ARG A 96 10.51 7.01 -2.12
N ILE A 97 11.48 6.08 -2.22
CA ILE A 97 11.67 5.28 -3.44
C ILE A 97 10.40 4.46 -3.73
N LEU A 98 9.86 3.76 -2.73
CA LEU A 98 8.73 2.86 -2.93
C LEU A 98 7.41 3.60 -3.24
N GLU A 99 7.21 4.80 -2.71
CA GLU A 99 6.05 5.64 -3.10
C GLU A 99 6.08 6.03 -4.58
N GLU A 100 7.26 6.12 -5.19
CA GLU A 100 7.44 6.49 -6.59
C GLU A 100 7.53 5.26 -7.51
N GLU A 101 8.17 4.17 -7.08
CA GLU A 101 8.46 2.98 -7.91
C GLU A 101 7.35 1.91 -7.90
N VAL A 102 6.57 1.80 -6.81
CA VAL A 102 5.55 0.75 -6.69
C VAL A 102 4.29 1.10 -7.48
N ASP A 103 3.98 0.27 -8.48
CA ASP A 103 2.75 0.35 -9.25
C ASP A 103 1.64 -0.47 -8.58
N TYR A 104 0.70 0.23 -7.94
CA TYR A 104 -0.42 -0.38 -7.21
C TYR A 104 -1.58 -0.75 -8.13
N PHE A 105 -2.30 -1.82 -7.77
CA PHE A 105 -3.50 -2.22 -8.46
C PHE A 105 -4.58 -1.12 -8.49
N THR A 106 -5.27 -1.03 -9.62
CA THR A 106 -6.38 -0.12 -9.88
C THR A 106 -7.58 -0.88 -10.45
N GLY A 107 -8.74 -0.22 -10.54
CA GLY A 107 -9.96 -0.80 -11.14
C GLY A 107 -10.45 -2.06 -10.41
N GLU A 108 -10.78 -3.10 -11.17
CA GLU A 108 -11.29 -4.38 -10.61
C GLU A 108 -10.29 -5.07 -9.67
N MET A 109 -8.99 -4.90 -9.90
CA MET A 109 -7.95 -5.47 -9.04
C MET A 109 -7.81 -4.75 -7.69
N ALA A 110 -8.46 -3.59 -7.52
CA ALA A 110 -8.55 -2.89 -6.23
C ALA A 110 -9.82 -3.24 -5.45
N ARG A 111 -10.56 -4.28 -5.87
CA ARG A 111 -11.84 -4.70 -5.30
C ARG A 111 -11.86 -6.17 -4.91
N LEU A 112 -12.60 -6.47 -3.84
CA LEU A 112 -12.89 -7.82 -3.39
C LEU A 112 -14.38 -8.10 -3.45
N HIS A 113 -14.73 -9.33 -3.82
CA HIS A 113 -16.10 -9.81 -3.78
C HIS A 113 -16.35 -10.54 -2.46
N VAL A 114 -17.13 -9.93 -1.57
CA VAL A 114 -17.40 -10.43 -0.21
C VAL A 114 -18.91 -10.39 0.03
N PHE A 115 -19.49 -11.50 0.51
CA PHE A 115 -20.94 -11.65 0.75
C PHE A 115 -21.83 -11.24 -0.45
N GLY A 116 -21.41 -11.58 -1.68
CA GLY A 116 -22.19 -11.30 -2.89
C GLY A 116 -22.13 -9.84 -3.36
N LYS A 117 -21.25 -9.02 -2.78
CA LYS A 117 -21.07 -7.61 -3.15
C LYS A 117 -19.60 -7.29 -3.39
N TRP A 118 -19.35 -6.36 -4.31
CA TRP A 118 -18.02 -5.80 -4.55
C TRP A 118 -17.74 -4.70 -3.54
N HIS A 119 -16.56 -4.76 -2.93
CA HIS A 119 -16.07 -3.77 -1.98
C HIS A 119 -14.68 -3.32 -2.39
N ASP A 120 -14.42 -2.01 -2.32
CA ASP A 120 -13.08 -1.48 -2.47
C ASP A 120 -12.20 -1.95 -1.32
N ILE A 121 -10.96 -2.30 -1.65
CA ILE A 121 -10.00 -2.74 -0.65
C ILE A 121 -9.55 -1.50 0.14
N PRO A 122 -9.61 -1.52 1.49
CA PRO A 122 -9.29 -0.37 2.32
C PRO A 122 -7.77 -0.21 2.51
N ARG A 123 -7.02 -0.31 1.40
CA ARG A 123 -5.57 -0.15 1.24
C ARG A 123 -5.20 -0.39 -0.22
N LYS A 124 -4.07 0.16 -0.68
CA LYS A 124 -3.51 -0.19 -1.99
C LYS A 124 -2.66 -1.46 -1.89
N GLN A 125 -2.67 -2.27 -2.94
CA GLN A 125 -1.88 -3.51 -3.00
C GLN A 125 -1.12 -3.61 -4.33
N ALA A 126 0.04 -4.24 -4.30
CA ALA A 126 0.82 -4.61 -5.48
C ALA A 126 1.54 -5.93 -5.21
N THR A 127 1.94 -6.63 -6.25
CA THR A 127 2.71 -7.88 -6.11
C THR A 127 3.81 -7.95 -7.14
N TYR A 128 4.95 -8.50 -6.75
CA TYR A 128 6.10 -8.74 -7.61
C TYR A 128 6.70 -10.10 -7.30
N GLY A 129 7.40 -10.69 -8.25
CA GLY A 129 7.96 -12.03 -8.07
C GLY A 129 8.86 -12.45 -9.20
N ASP A 130 9.46 -13.63 -9.02
CA ASP A 130 10.35 -14.22 -10.01
C ASP A 130 9.62 -14.53 -11.32
N PRO A 131 10.33 -14.50 -12.47
CA PRO A 131 9.77 -14.89 -13.75
C PRO A 131 9.12 -16.27 -13.73
N GLY A 132 7.94 -16.37 -14.36
CA GLY A 132 7.17 -17.61 -14.44
C GLY A 132 6.28 -17.91 -13.23
N LEU A 133 6.31 -17.09 -12.18
CA LEU A 133 5.34 -17.21 -11.09
C LEU A 133 3.99 -16.62 -11.49
N THR A 134 2.93 -17.27 -11.02
CA THR A 134 1.56 -16.76 -11.08
C THR A 134 0.95 -16.84 -9.69
N TYR A 135 0.15 -15.86 -9.32
CA TYR A 135 -0.57 -15.85 -8.05
C TYR A 135 -2.07 -15.69 -8.30
N LYS A 136 -2.88 -16.22 -7.38
CA LYS A 136 -4.33 -16.07 -7.44
C LYS A 136 -4.78 -14.88 -6.61
N TYR A 137 -5.41 -13.90 -7.25
CA TYR A 137 -5.93 -12.70 -6.62
C TYR A 137 -7.37 -12.43 -7.03
N SER A 138 -8.28 -12.32 -6.06
CA SER A 138 -9.72 -12.11 -6.31
C SER A 138 -10.33 -13.11 -7.32
N GLY A 139 -9.83 -14.36 -7.29
CA GLY A 139 -10.26 -15.42 -8.21
C GLY A 139 -9.54 -15.44 -9.57
N LYS A 140 -8.84 -14.37 -9.96
CA LYS A 140 -8.06 -14.29 -11.21
C LYS A 140 -6.62 -14.74 -10.97
N VAL A 141 -6.05 -15.48 -11.91
CA VAL A 141 -4.63 -15.84 -11.90
C VAL A 141 -3.88 -14.76 -12.67
N THR A 142 -2.91 -14.13 -12.01
CA THR A 142 -2.13 -13.02 -12.59
C THR A 142 -0.64 -13.38 -12.60
N PRO A 143 0.08 -13.14 -13.71
CA PRO A 143 1.54 -13.29 -13.75
C PRO A 143 2.22 -12.33 -12.76
N ALA A 144 3.31 -12.78 -12.14
CA ALA A 144 4.15 -11.94 -11.31
C ALA A 144 4.80 -10.84 -12.16
N ARG A 145 4.73 -9.60 -11.65
CA ARG A 145 5.46 -8.47 -12.22
C ARG A 145 6.95 -8.59 -11.89
N PRO A 146 7.85 -8.17 -12.79
CA PRO A 146 9.29 -8.21 -12.55
C PRO A 146 9.66 -7.33 -11.36
N TRP A 147 10.67 -7.75 -10.60
CA TRP A 147 11.15 -7.02 -9.43
C TRP A 147 11.65 -5.60 -9.78
N PRO A 148 11.07 -4.56 -9.17
CA PRO A 148 11.69 -3.24 -9.11
C PRO A 148 13.02 -3.30 -8.36
N ARG A 149 13.96 -2.39 -8.66
CA ARG A 149 15.34 -2.47 -8.14
C ARG A 149 15.34 -2.42 -6.62
N SER A 150 14.54 -1.54 -6.02
CA SER A 150 14.46 -1.40 -4.56
C SER A 150 13.86 -2.65 -3.88
N LEU A 151 12.82 -3.25 -4.47
CA LEU A 151 12.20 -4.46 -3.91
C LEU A 151 13.12 -5.67 -4.03
N GLY A 152 13.86 -5.80 -5.14
CA GLY A 152 14.90 -6.83 -5.31
C GLY A 152 16.02 -6.68 -4.27
N ALA A 153 16.51 -5.45 -4.06
CA ALA A 153 17.52 -5.17 -3.05
C ALA A 153 17.05 -5.51 -1.62
N ILE A 154 15.82 -5.11 -1.25
CA ILE A 154 15.26 -5.45 0.07
C ILE A 154 15.12 -6.97 0.22
N ARG A 155 14.62 -7.67 -0.81
CA ARG A 155 14.52 -9.14 -0.83
C ARG A 155 15.88 -9.79 -0.58
N ASP A 156 16.91 -9.31 -1.25
CA ASP A 156 18.25 -9.88 -1.18
C ASP A 156 18.87 -9.65 0.20
N LEU A 157 18.69 -8.46 0.78
CA LEU A 157 19.08 -8.21 2.17
C LEU A 157 18.33 -9.12 3.15
N VAL A 158 17.01 -9.23 3.04
CA VAL A 158 16.21 -10.12 3.89
C VAL A 158 16.69 -11.57 3.74
N THR A 159 17.05 -12.00 2.53
CA THR A 159 17.62 -13.32 2.28
C THR A 159 18.97 -13.49 2.99
N ARG A 160 19.87 -12.50 2.88
CA ARG A 160 21.20 -12.54 3.55
C ARG A 160 21.09 -12.60 5.07
N VAL A 161 20.20 -11.80 5.68
CA VAL A 161 20.11 -11.73 7.16
C VAL A 161 19.36 -12.90 7.78
N THR A 162 18.47 -13.55 7.03
CA THR A 162 17.63 -14.64 7.56
C THR A 162 18.06 -16.03 7.11
N GLY A 163 18.81 -16.12 6.01
CA GLY A 163 19.16 -17.38 5.35
C GLY A 163 18.03 -18.00 4.51
N TYR A 164 16.84 -17.38 4.46
CA TYR A 164 15.71 -17.87 3.68
C TYR A 164 15.59 -17.15 2.34
N ALA A 165 15.36 -17.90 1.27
CA ALA A 165 15.12 -17.33 -0.05
C ALA A 165 13.64 -17.02 -0.28
N PHE A 166 13.36 -15.85 -0.85
CA PHE A 166 12.01 -15.41 -1.21
C PHE A 166 11.91 -15.19 -2.72
N ASN A 167 10.76 -15.51 -3.32
CA ASN A 167 10.54 -15.37 -4.76
C ASN A 167 9.27 -14.57 -5.08
N PHE A 168 8.57 -14.06 -4.07
CA PHE A 168 7.36 -13.28 -4.20
C PHE A 168 7.25 -12.25 -3.09
N VAL A 169 6.66 -11.09 -3.39
CA VAL A 169 6.28 -10.08 -2.39
C VAL A 169 4.85 -9.61 -2.64
N LEU A 170 4.08 -9.51 -1.55
CA LEU A 170 2.85 -8.73 -1.50
C LEU A 170 3.14 -7.39 -0.82
N VAL A 171 2.96 -6.30 -1.56
CA VAL A 171 3.07 -4.93 -1.05
C VAL A 171 1.69 -4.47 -0.61
N ASN A 172 1.58 -3.98 0.62
CA ASN A 172 0.39 -3.30 1.13
C ASN A 172 0.77 -1.87 1.50
N ARG A 173 0.07 -0.88 0.95
CA ARG A 173 0.20 0.53 1.31
C ARG A 173 -1.06 1.02 2.01
N TYR A 174 -0.89 1.47 3.23
CA TYR A 174 -1.91 2.07 4.08
C TYR A 174 -1.68 3.57 4.06
N LYS A 175 -2.64 4.33 3.52
CA LYS A 175 -2.49 5.79 3.41
C LYS A 175 -2.43 6.48 4.77
N ASP A 176 -3.16 5.92 5.74
CA ASP A 176 -3.33 6.41 7.09
C ASP A 176 -3.86 5.27 7.99
N GLY A 177 -4.30 5.64 9.19
CA GLY A 177 -4.88 4.78 10.20
C GLY A 177 -6.28 4.26 9.92
N ASN A 178 -6.99 4.78 8.91
CA ASN A 178 -8.31 4.27 8.51
C ASN A 178 -8.16 3.00 7.67
N ASP A 179 -7.09 2.92 6.88
CA ASP A 179 -6.73 1.72 6.14
C ASP A 179 -6.34 0.59 7.11
N LYS A 180 -6.79 -0.63 6.79
CA LYS A 180 -6.72 -1.78 7.71
C LYS A 180 -6.59 -3.11 6.99
N MET A 181 -6.23 -4.14 7.76
CA MET A 181 -6.29 -5.53 7.34
C MET A 181 -6.94 -6.34 8.45
N GLY A 182 -8.08 -6.97 8.14
CA GLY A 182 -8.84 -7.78 9.09
C GLY A 182 -8.08 -9.05 9.50
N GLU A 183 -8.61 -9.75 10.49
CA GLU A 183 -8.06 -11.04 10.94
C GLU A 183 -8.03 -12.04 9.77
N HIS A 184 -6.83 -12.49 9.41
CA HIS A 184 -6.59 -13.50 8.37
C HIS A 184 -5.39 -14.38 8.74
N LYS A 185 -5.16 -15.42 7.96
CA LYS A 185 -3.98 -16.27 8.01
C LYS A 185 -3.41 -16.34 6.61
N ASP A 186 -2.09 -16.41 6.52
CA ASP A 186 -1.40 -16.71 5.26
C ASP A 186 -1.13 -18.23 5.22
N ASP A 187 -2.18 -19.02 5.01
CA ASP A 187 -2.14 -20.50 4.95
C ASP A 187 -2.45 -21.06 3.55
N GLU A 188 -2.14 -20.29 2.51
CA GLU A 188 -2.36 -20.71 1.13
C GLU A 188 -1.47 -21.92 0.77
N LYS A 189 -2.06 -22.94 0.12
CA LYS A 189 -1.36 -24.18 -0.28
C LYS A 189 -0.20 -23.99 -1.25
N GLU A 190 -0.15 -22.84 -1.91
CA GLU A 190 0.91 -22.48 -2.85
C GLU A 190 2.16 -21.91 -2.16
N LEU A 191 2.11 -21.67 -0.85
CA LEU A 191 3.26 -21.23 -0.07
C LEU A 191 4.07 -22.43 0.44
N ASP A 192 5.39 -22.29 0.44
CA ASP A 192 6.29 -23.22 1.09
C ASP A 192 6.16 -23.11 2.61
N SER A 193 5.63 -24.15 3.24
CA SER A 193 5.43 -24.20 4.69
C SER A 193 6.71 -24.25 5.53
N CYS A 194 7.86 -24.53 4.90
CA CYS A 194 9.16 -24.57 5.57
C CYS A 194 9.86 -23.20 5.58
N THR A 195 9.45 -22.28 4.71
CA THR A 195 10.01 -20.93 4.64
C THR A 195 9.12 -19.97 5.44
N PRO A 196 9.65 -19.19 6.40
CA PRO A 196 8.85 -18.21 7.12
C PRO A 196 8.33 -17.13 6.18
N ILE A 197 7.27 -16.45 6.58
CA ILE A 197 6.86 -15.21 5.90
C ILE A 197 7.63 -14.05 6.52
N ALA A 198 8.34 -13.29 5.71
CA ALA A 198 9.09 -12.12 6.14
C ALA A 198 8.31 -10.83 5.85
N SER A 199 7.96 -10.10 6.90
CA SER A 199 7.21 -8.85 6.82
C SER A 199 8.10 -7.67 7.18
N VAL A 200 8.43 -6.84 6.20
CA VAL A 200 9.17 -5.57 6.40
C VAL A 200 8.17 -4.42 6.46
N SER A 201 8.28 -3.58 7.49
CA SER A 201 7.41 -2.40 7.68
C SER A 201 8.20 -1.10 7.55
N LEU A 202 7.69 -0.18 6.74
CA LEU A 202 8.28 1.13 6.48
C LEU A 202 7.21 2.23 6.64
N GLY A 203 7.62 3.39 7.14
CA GLY A 203 6.76 4.54 7.42
C GLY A 203 6.09 4.48 8.80
N GLN A 204 4.83 4.89 8.86
CA GLN A 204 4.06 5.04 10.09
C GLN A 204 3.96 3.71 10.89
N PRO A 205 4.45 3.68 12.15
CA PRO A 205 4.27 2.52 13.02
C PRO A 205 2.78 2.21 13.25
N ARG A 206 2.46 0.92 13.31
CA ARG A 206 1.08 0.44 13.46
C ARG A 206 1.00 -0.75 14.40
N ASP A 207 -0.04 -0.74 15.23
CA ASP A 207 -0.43 -1.90 16.02
C ASP A 207 -0.72 -3.10 15.12
N PHE A 208 -0.22 -4.25 15.54
CA PHE A 208 -0.43 -5.53 14.93
C PHE A 208 -0.71 -6.55 16.04
N TYR A 209 -1.62 -7.49 15.80
CA TYR A 209 -1.90 -8.51 16.79
C TYR A 209 -2.12 -9.87 16.17
N PHE A 210 -1.81 -10.89 16.98
CA PHE A 210 -2.12 -12.28 16.72
C PHE A 210 -3.22 -12.76 17.65
N LYS A 211 -4.13 -13.57 17.11
CA LYS A 211 -5.24 -14.20 17.84
C LYS A 211 -5.33 -15.68 17.49
N HIS A 212 -5.17 -16.54 18.50
CA HIS A 212 -5.22 -18.00 18.31
C HIS A 212 -6.60 -18.42 17.78
N GLN A 213 -6.64 -19.36 16.83
CA GLN A 213 -7.90 -19.81 16.21
C GLN A 213 -8.88 -20.38 17.24
N ASP A 214 -8.40 -21.14 18.23
CA ASP A 214 -9.24 -21.74 19.26
C ASP A 214 -9.82 -20.71 20.26
N SER A 215 -9.34 -19.46 20.26
CA SER A 215 -9.99 -18.38 21.03
C SER A 215 -11.32 -17.94 20.41
N LYS A 216 -11.62 -18.41 19.20
CA LYS A 216 -12.88 -18.18 18.48
C LYS A 216 -13.81 -19.38 18.66
N ALA A 217 -15.07 -19.20 18.27
CA ALA A 217 -16.02 -20.31 18.20
C ALA A 217 -15.51 -21.39 17.21
N PRO A 218 -15.73 -22.68 17.48
CA PRO A 218 -16.56 -23.22 18.56
C PRO A 218 -15.85 -23.37 19.92
N LEU A 219 -14.51 -23.47 19.95
CA LEU A 219 -13.76 -23.84 21.14
C LEU A 219 -13.75 -22.76 22.24
N LYS A 220 -13.59 -21.47 21.86
CA LYS A 220 -13.55 -20.32 22.77
C LYS A 220 -12.57 -20.49 23.96
N ARG A 221 -11.42 -21.11 23.72
CA ARG A 221 -10.33 -21.23 24.72
C ARG A 221 -9.88 -19.83 25.16
N ASN A 222 -9.62 -19.66 26.46
CA ASN A 222 -9.09 -18.41 27.01
C ASN A 222 -7.60 -18.28 26.69
N ILE A 223 -7.28 -17.86 25.46
CA ILE A 223 -5.91 -17.63 24.98
C ILE A 223 -5.76 -16.14 24.66
N ASP A 224 -4.82 -15.50 25.35
CA ASP A 224 -4.56 -14.08 25.17
C ASP A 224 -4.06 -13.74 23.76
N LYS A 225 -4.43 -12.55 23.29
CA LYS A 225 -3.85 -11.97 22.08
C LYS A 225 -2.39 -11.63 22.33
N VAL A 226 -1.57 -11.80 21.30
CA VAL A 226 -0.21 -11.25 21.28
C VAL A 226 -0.26 -9.94 20.50
N ASN A 227 -0.06 -8.82 21.19
CA ASN A 227 -0.04 -7.50 20.58
C ASN A 227 1.41 -7.02 20.41
N MET A 228 1.67 -6.30 19.32
CA MET A 228 2.96 -5.65 19.06
C MET A 228 2.76 -4.41 18.19
N VAL A 229 3.79 -3.55 18.14
CA VAL A 229 3.86 -2.45 17.19
C VAL A 229 4.88 -2.83 16.12
N LEU A 230 4.49 -2.74 14.86
CA LEU A 230 5.42 -2.88 13.73
C LEU A 230 6.02 -1.51 13.45
N GLU A 231 7.27 -1.34 13.85
CA GLU A 231 8.01 -0.08 13.77
C GLU A 231 8.52 0.21 12.36
N HIS A 232 8.91 1.47 12.14
CA HIS A 232 9.60 1.88 10.92
C HIS A 232 10.94 1.15 10.76
N GLY A 233 11.16 0.54 9.61
CA GLY A 233 12.36 -0.24 9.31
C GLY A 233 12.39 -1.62 9.96
N SER A 234 11.28 -2.07 10.56
CA SER A 234 11.23 -3.38 11.24
C SER A 234 11.10 -4.56 10.28
N LEU A 235 11.62 -5.70 10.72
CA LEU A 235 11.42 -7.03 10.14
C LEU A 235 10.71 -7.91 11.16
N LEU A 236 9.63 -8.56 10.73
CA LEU A 236 8.92 -9.61 11.44
C LEU A 236 8.99 -10.90 10.60
N LEU A 237 9.58 -11.95 11.15
CA LEU A 237 9.47 -13.31 10.61
C LEU A 237 8.32 -14.04 11.30
N MET A 238 7.41 -14.58 10.51
CA MET A 238 6.34 -15.45 10.98
C MET A 238 6.70 -16.88 10.61
N ASN A 239 7.30 -17.60 11.56
CA ASN A 239 7.78 -18.97 11.37
C ASN A 239 6.62 -19.97 11.46
N SER A 240 6.77 -21.12 10.82
CA SER A 240 5.87 -22.25 11.02
C SER A 240 5.89 -22.69 12.49
N PRO A 241 4.74 -23.02 13.11
CA PRO A 241 3.41 -23.19 12.51
C PRO A 241 2.49 -21.98 12.69
N THR A 242 3.01 -20.76 12.89
CA THR A 242 2.23 -19.56 13.24
C THR A 242 0.98 -19.37 12.37
N ASN A 243 1.15 -19.31 11.04
CA ASN A 243 0.03 -19.07 10.12
C ASN A 243 -0.98 -20.23 10.05
N LYS A 244 -0.68 -21.40 10.62
CA LYS A 244 -1.65 -22.49 10.76
C LYS A 244 -2.64 -22.22 11.89
N PHE A 245 -2.16 -21.70 13.02
CA PHE A 245 -2.92 -21.62 14.28
C PHE A 245 -3.34 -20.20 14.67
N TRP A 246 -2.64 -19.17 14.21
CA TRP A 246 -2.85 -17.79 14.62
C TRP A 246 -3.32 -16.92 13.46
N TYR A 247 -4.47 -16.27 13.66
CA TYR A 247 -4.87 -15.14 12.83
C TYR A 247 -4.02 -13.93 13.19
N HIS A 248 -3.77 -13.07 12.21
CA HIS A 248 -3.15 -11.79 12.44
C HIS A 248 -3.91 -10.65 11.74
N ALA A 249 -3.75 -9.43 12.26
CA ALA A 249 -4.48 -8.27 11.79
C ALA A 249 -3.74 -6.95 12.04
N LEU A 250 -4.02 -5.98 11.18
CA LEU A 250 -3.62 -4.59 11.32
C LEU A 250 -4.89 -3.74 11.56
N PRO A 251 -5.30 -3.53 12.82
CA PRO A 251 -6.54 -2.82 13.14
C PRO A 251 -6.47 -1.33 12.75
N PRO A 252 -7.63 -0.68 12.54
CA PRO A 252 -7.68 0.77 12.31
C PRO A 252 -7.20 1.55 13.55
N ARG A 253 -6.51 2.65 13.31
CA ARG A 253 -5.93 3.56 14.32
C ARG A 253 -5.99 5.01 13.86
N LYS A 254 -7.10 5.70 14.15
CA LYS A 254 -7.35 7.08 13.68
C LYS A 254 -6.24 8.10 13.98
N SER A 255 -5.44 7.88 15.01
CA SER A 255 -4.30 8.73 15.37
C SER A 255 -3.07 8.54 14.46
N ALA A 256 -3.00 7.47 13.67
CA ALA A 256 -1.95 7.24 12.70
C ALA A 256 -2.27 8.03 11.42
N LEU A 257 -1.57 9.16 11.22
CA LEU A 257 -1.83 10.06 10.10
C LEU A 257 -0.85 9.86 8.93
N GLY A 258 0.26 9.15 9.16
CA GLY A 258 1.28 8.88 8.16
C GLY A 258 1.01 7.63 7.31
N VAL A 259 1.69 7.57 6.17
CA VAL A 259 1.69 6.41 5.27
C VAL A 259 2.51 5.27 5.87
N ARG A 260 2.02 4.04 5.71
CA ARG A 260 2.76 2.80 5.98
C ARG A 260 2.83 1.93 4.73
N ILE A 261 4.03 1.48 4.39
CA ILE A 261 4.25 0.46 3.36
C ILE A 261 4.72 -0.81 4.06
N ASN A 262 4.10 -1.94 3.69
CA ASN A 262 4.43 -3.26 4.20
C ASN A 262 4.78 -4.18 3.05
N LEU A 263 5.93 -4.84 3.15
CA LEU A 263 6.43 -5.79 2.18
C LEU A 263 6.38 -7.19 2.81
N THR A 264 5.43 -8.02 2.37
CA THR A 264 5.29 -9.40 2.84
C THR A 264 5.95 -10.33 1.82
N PHE A 265 7.21 -10.68 2.07
CA PHE A 265 7.98 -11.62 1.26
C PHE A 265 7.58 -13.06 1.59
N ARG A 266 7.43 -13.86 0.54
CA ARG A 266 6.99 -15.26 0.61
C ARG A 266 7.82 -16.12 -0.35
N LYS A 267 7.84 -17.43 -0.06
CA LYS A 267 8.31 -18.46 -0.99
C LYS A 267 7.09 -19.19 -1.55
N VAL A 268 6.80 -18.95 -2.83
CA VAL A 268 5.74 -19.62 -3.58
C VAL A 268 6.32 -20.85 -4.28
N LEU A 269 5.64 -21.98 -4.14
CA LEU A 269 5.97 -23.24 -4.81
C LEU A 269 5.67 -23.11 -6.30
N LYS A 270 6.67 -23.43 -7.14
CA LYS A 270 6.46 -23.54 -8.59
C LYS A 270 5.62 -24.78 -8.86
N LYS A 271 4.62 -24.65 -9.73
CA LYS A 271 3.86 -25.79 -10.27
C LYS A 271 4.63 -26.45 -11.39
#